data_AF-A0A933H9S1-F1
#
_entry.id   AF-A0A933H9S1-F1
#
_cell.length_a   1.000
_cell.length_b   1.000
_cell.length_c   1.000
_cell.angle_alpha   90.00
_cell.angle_beta   90.00
_cell.angle_gamma   90.00
#
_symmetry.space_group_name_H-M   'P 1'
#
loop_
_entity.id
_entity.type
_entity.pdbx_description
1 polymer ?
#
loop_
_entity_poly.entity_id
_entity_poly.type
_entity_poly.pdbx_seq_one_letter_code
_entity_poly.pdbx_strand_id
1 'polypeptide(L)' 'MSAKKRKKDDLKQPEPLRNEQGASGQGYIIIAVSIMIIGCGYFLLYRTDPEGSNLYSNMAPFALIAGYSGLILGINRFEL' A
#
# COMPACT_ATOMS: atom_id res chain seq x y z
N MET A 1 32.55 -51.61 5.84
CA MET A 1 32.78 -50.86 4.59
C MET A 1 31.63 -51.23 3.65
N SER A 2 30.81 -50.37 3.06
CA SER A 2 30.92 -48.94 2.77
C SER A 2 29.56 -48.28 2.81
N ALA A 3 29.57 -47.04 3.29
CA ALA A 3 28.45 -46.11 3.37
C ALA A 3 27.85 -45.80 1.98
N LYS A 4 26.55 -46.04 1.81
CA LYS A 4 25.79 -45.58 0.64
C LYS A 4 24.89 -44.40 1.04
N LYS A 5 25.53 -43.23 0.95
CA LYS A 5 25.01 -41.89 0.59
C LYS A 5 23.57 -41.52 1.00
N ARG A 6 23.54 -40.59 1.95
CA ARG A 6 22.64 -39.43 2.09
C ARG A 6 21.73 -39.12 0.88
N LYS A 7 20.42 -39.15 1.13
CA LYS A 7 19.35 -38.34 0.52
C LYS A 7 18.30 -38.26 1.64
N LYS A 8 18.28 -37.25 2.52
CA LYS A 8 17.82 -35.88 2.27
C LYS A 8 16.67 -35.84 1.26
N ASP A 9 15.66 -36.67 1.52
CA ASP A 9 14.32 -36.53 0.95
C ASP A 9 13.49 -35.51 1.75
N ASP A 10 14.15 -34.64 2.53
CA ASP A 10 13.65 -33.32 2.95
C ASP A 10 13.82 -32.29 1.82
N LEU A 11 13.59 -32.68 0.56
CA LEU A 11 13.37 -31.70 -0.48
C LEU A 11 11.93 -31.23 -0.32
N LYS A 12 11.78 -30.30 0.63
CA LYS A 12 10.69 -29.33 0.76
C LYS A 12 10.02 -29.21 -0.60
N GLN A 13 8.78 -29.69 -0.69
CA GLN A 13 7.93 -29.40 -1.83
C GLN A 13 8.08 -27.90 -2.10
N PRO A 14 8.39 -27.46 -3.33
CA PRO A 14 8.25 -26.05 -3.62
C PRO A 14 6.79 -25.75 -3.30
N GLU A 15 6.57 -25.00 -2.21
CA GLU A 15 5.29 -24.38 -1.92
C GLU A 15 4.82 -23.83 -3.27
N PRO A 16 3.60 -24.15 -3.73
CA PRO A 16 3.16 -23.66 -5.02
C PRO A 16 3.45 -22.17 -4.98
N LEU A 17 4.31 -21.71 -5.90
CA LEU A 17 4.60 -20.30 -6.14
C LEU A 17 3.25 -19.64 -6.06
N ARG A 18 2.98 -19.04 -4.89
CA ARG A 18 1.69 -18.44 -4.57
C ARG A 18 1.56 -17.47 -5.69
N ASN A 19 0.66 -17.83 -6.62
CA ASN A 19 0.73 -17.29 -7.96
C ASN A 19 0.95 -15.81 -7.79
N GLU A 20 1.96 -15.31 -8.48
CA GLU A 20 2.06 -13.93 -8.83
C GLU A 20 0.84 -13.61 -9.71
N GLN A 21 -0.37 -13.69 -9.14
CA GLN A 21 -1.41 -12.69 -9.30
C GLN A 21 -0.77 -11.40 -8.79
N GLY A 22 0.22 -10.96 -9.56
CA GLY A 22 1.01 -9.81 -9.29
C GLY A 22 0.00 -8.70 -9.21
N ALA A 23 -0.02 -8.06 -8.04
CA ALA A 23 -0.44 -6.68 -7.86
C ALA A 23 -1.15 -6.14 -9.10
N SER A 24 -2.48 -6.20 -9.15
CA SER A 24 -3.21 -5.55 -10.24
C SER A 24 -2.65 -4.14 -10.35
N GLY A 25 -2.00 -3.82 -11.49
CA GLY A 25 -1.28 -2.55 -11.64
C GLY A 25 -2.18 -1.35 -11.34
N GLN A 26 -3.49 -1.53 -11.50
CA GLN A 26 -4.52 -0.58 -11.11
C GLN A 26 -4.56 -0.33 -9.59
N GLY A 27 -4.50 -1.36 -8.75
CA GLY A 27 -4.47 -1.22 -7.28
C GLY A 27 -3.23 -0.48 -6.81
N TYR A 28 -2.06 -0.77 -7.39
CA TYR A 28 -0.83 -0.04 -7.08
C TYR A 28 -0.90 1.44 -7.46
N ILE A 29 -1.49 1.77 -8.62
CA ILE A 29 -1.70 3.17 -9.03
C ILE A 29 -2.63 3.89 -8.05
N ILE A 30 -3.72 3.25 -7.63
CA ILE A 30 -4.66 3.86 -6.66
C ILE A 30 -3.94 4.14 -5.33
N ILE A 31 -3.11 3.19 -4.86
CA ILE A 31 -2.30 3.38 -3.63
C ILE A 31 -1.31 4.54 -3.80
N ALA A 32 -0.57 4.59 -4.91
CA ALA A 32 0.40 5.63 -5.19
C ALA A 32 -0.24 7.03 -5.25
N VAL A 33 -1.38 7.16 -5.95
CA VAL A 33 -2.16 8.40 -6.02
C VAL A 33 -2.67 8.79 -4.63
N SER A 34 -3.15 7.82 -3.84
CA SER A 34 -3.65 8.07 -2.49
C SER A 34 -2.55 8.59 -1.56
N ILE A 35 -1.35 8.02 -1.63
CA ILE A 35 -0.17 8.52 -0.87
C ILE A 35 0.16 9.96 -1.28
N MET A 36 0.11 10.28 -2.58
CA MET A 36 0.31 11.65 -3.06
C MET A 36 -0.74 12.63 -2.52
N ILE A 37 -2.01 12.22 -2.48
CA ILE A 37 -3.11 13.02 -1.93
C ILE A 37 -2.91 13.27 -0.43
N ILE A 38 -2.50 12.25 0.34
CA ILE A 38 -2.18 12.39 1.76
C ILE A 38 -1.03 13.38 1.94
N GLY A 39 0.06 13.23 1.18
CA GLY A 39 1.20 14.14 1.22
C GLY A 39 0.81 15.59 0.89
N CYS A 40 -0.07 15.79 -0.10
CA CYS A 40 -0.60 17.10 -0.44
C CYS A 40 -1.49 17.67 0.69
N GLY A 41 -2.32 16.84 1.32
CA GLY A 41 -3.11 17.21 2.50
C GLY A 41 -2.24 17.67 3.66
N TYR A 42 -1.15 16.97 3.96
CA TYR A 42 -0.17 17.38 4.96
C TYR A 42 0.56 18.67 4.60
N PHE A 43 0.90 18.86 3.32
CA PHE A 43 1.52 20.11 2.85
C PHE A 43 0.57 21.31 2.99
N LEU A 44 -0.72 21.12 2.69
CA LEU A 44 -1.74 22.14 2.90
C LEU A 44 -1.91 22.45 4.39
N LEU A 45 -1.89 21.42 5.26
CA LEU A 45 -1.87 21.58 6.72
C LEU A 45 -0.68 22.39 7.21
N TYR A 46 0.51 22.19 6.62
CA TYR A 46 1.69 22.97 6.99
C TYR A 46 1.55 24.47 6.64
N ARG A 47 0.75 24.80 5.62
CA ARG A 47 0.43 26.18 5.25
C ARG A 47 -0.86 26.71 5.88
N THR A 48 -1.54 25.90 6.68
CA THR A 48 -2.72 26.35 7.39
C THR A 48 -2.31 27.32 8.48
N ASP A 49 -2.91 28.52 8.47
CA ASP A 49 -2.71 29.47 9.56
C ASP A 49 -3.25 28.89 10.88
N PRO A 50 -2.56 29.14 12.00
CA PRO A 50 -2.93 28.58 13.31
C PRO A 50 -4.31 29.05 13.80
N GLU A 51 -4.83 30.15 13.26
CA GLU A 51 -6.20 30.63 13.54
C GLU A 51 -7.29 29.79 12.87
N GLY A 52 -6.95 28.90 11.94
CA GLY A 52 -7.92 28.00 11.30
C GLY A 52 -8.90 28.69 10.35
N SER A 53 -8.67 29.97 10.03
CA SER A 53 -9.62 30.81 9.29
C SER A 53 -9.51 30.70 7.77
N ASN A 54 -8.50 29.99 7.27
CA ASN A 54 -8.23 29.88 5.84
C ASN A 54 -8.89 28.65 5.21
N LEU A 55 -9.15 28.73 3.90
CA LEU A 55 -9.65 27.62 3.08
C LEU A 55 -8.83 26.33 3.25
N TYR A 56 -7.52 26.45 3.51
CA TYR A 56 -6.62 25.33 3.76
C TYR A 56 -6.99 24.50 5.00
N SER A 57 -7.50 25.14 6.05
CA SER A 57 -7.98 24.46 7.27
C SER A 57 -9.15 23.53 7.01
N ASN A 58 -10.01 23.87 6.04
CA ASN A 58 -11.10 23.01 5.63
C ASN A 58 -10.66 21.99 4.59
N MET A 59 -9.81 22.36 3.62
CA MET A 59 -9.42 21.44 2.54
C MET A 59 -8.49 20.31 3.00
N ALA A 60 -7.59 20.57 3.94
CA ALA A 60 -6.64 19.58 4.41
C ALA A 60 -7.28 18.33 5.07
N PRO A 61 -8.26 18.44 5.99
CA PRO A 61 -8.93 17.26 6.55
C PRO A 61 -9.68 16.46 5.47
N PHE A 62 -10.33 17.11 4.50
CA PHE A 62 -10.98 16.40 3.38
C PHE A 62 -9.95 15.67 2.50
N ALA A 63 -8.82 16.29 2.20
CA ALA A 63 -7.75 15.67 1.43
C ALA A 63 -7.18 14.43 2.15
N LEU A 64 -6.96 14.53 3.47
CA LEU A 64 -6.50 13.39 4.26
C LEU A 64 -7.53 12.25 4.28
N ILE A 65 -8.81 12.55 4.51
CA ILE A 65 -9.88 11.54 4.49
C ILE A 65 -9.94 10.85 3.13
N ALA A 66 -9.94 11.63 2.04
CA ALA A 66 -9.96 11.09 0.67
C ALA A 66 -8.74 10.20 0.40
N GLY A 67 -7.55 10.60 0.86
CA GLY A 67 -6.32 9.83 0.74
C GLY A 67 -6.37 8.50 1.51
N TYR A 68 -6.84 8.50 2.76
CA TYR A 68 -6.97 7.27 3.54
C TYR A 68 -8.06 6.34 3.00
N SER A 69 -9.19 6.87 2.57
CA SER A 69 -10.23 6.07 1.89
C SER A 69 -9.72 5.47 0.58
N GLY A 70 -8.92 6.22 -0.18
CA GLY A 70 -8.27 5.74 -1.40
C GLY A 70 -7.28 4.60 -1.13
N LEU A 71 -6.53 4.64 -0.03
CA LEU A 71 -5.67 3.52 0.37
C LEU A 71 -6.47 2.25 0.64
N ILE A 72 -7.59 2.34 1.36
CA ILE A 72 -8.45 1.20 1.66
C ILE A 72 -9.01 0.59 0.37
N LEU A 73 -9.49 1.43 -0.56
CA LEU A 73 -9.99 0.97 -1.86
C LEU A 73 -8.88 0.39 -2.73
N GLY A 74 -7.70 0.99 -2.71
CA GLY A 74 -6.52 0.52 -3.43
C GLY A 74 -6.06 -0.85 -2.95
N ILE A 75 -6.02 -1.07 -1.63
CA ILE A 75 -5.68 -2.36 -1.02
C ILE A 75 -6.76 -3.41 -1.36
N ASN A 76 -8.04 -3.09 -1.18
CA ASN A 76 -9.13 -4.01 -1.55
C ASN A 76 -9.11 -4.37 -3.05
N ARG A 77 -8.71 -3.43 -3.92
CA ARG A 77 -8.59 -3.67 -5.37
C ARG A 77 -7.27 -4.32 -5.78
N PHE A 78 -6.25 -4.24 -4.94
CA PHE A 78 -4.96 -4.89 -5.11
C PHE A 78 -5.04 -6.39 -4.77
N GLU A 79 -5.91 -6.77 -3.83
CA GLU A 79 -6.07 -8.16 -3.35
C GLU A 79 -7.10 -8.98 -4.17
N LEU A 80 -7.89 -8.34 -5.05
CA LEU A 80 -8.89 -8.93 -5.96
C LEU A 80 -8.43 -8.97 -7.42
#